data_AF-A0A061IMC8-F1
#
_entry.id   AF-A0A061IMC8-F1
#
_cell.length_a   1.000
_cell.length_b   1.000
_cell.length_c   1.000
_cell.angle_alpha   90.00
_cell.angle_beta   90.00
_cell.angle_gamma   90.00
#
_symmetry.space_group_name_H-M   'P 1'
#
loop_
_entity.id
_entity.type
_entity.pdbx_description
1 polymer ?
#
loop_
_entity_poly.entity_id
_entity_poly.type
_entity_poly.pdbx_seq_one_letter_code
_entity_poly.pdbx_strand_id
1 'polypeptide(L)'
;MNVVFAVKQYISKMIEDSGPGMKVLLMDKETTGIVSMVYTQSEILQKEVYLFERIDSQNREIMKHLKAICFLRPTKENVDYLIQELRRPKYSIYFI
;
A
#
# COMPACT_ATOMS: atom_id res chain seq x y z
N MET A 1 -9.48 -13.56 -21.17
CA MET A 1 -8.50 -12.66 -20.50
C MET A 1 -9.21 -12.01 -19.32
N ASN A 2 -8.80 -12.29 -18.08
CA ASN A 2 -9.47 -11.79 -16.86
C ASN A 2 -8.61 -10.69 -16.21
N VAL A 3 -9.03 -9.43 -16.37
CA VAL A 3 -8.27 -8.25 -15.89
C VAL A 3 -8.29 -8.17 -14.36
N VAL A 4 -9.41 -8.52 -13.72
CA VAL A 4 -9.53 -8.54 -12.24
C VAL A 4 -8.51 -9.52 -11.64
N PHE A 5 -8.38 -10.70 -12.24
CA PHE A 5 -7.41 -11.70 -11.81
C PHE A 5 -5.97 -11.20 -11.99
N ALA A 6 -5.65 -10.57 -13.12
CA ALA A 6 -4.32 -10.03 -13.37
C ALA A 6 -3.93 -8.96 -12.32
N VAL A 7 -4.83 -8.02 -12.01
CA VAL A 7 -4.60 -6.99 -10.98
C VAL A 7 -4.40 -7.64 -9.61
N LYS A 8 -5.21 -8.64 -9.26
CA LYS A 8 -5.07 -9.40 -8.01
C LYS A 8 -3.71 -10.09 -7.92
N GLN A 9 -3.17 -10.62 -9.03
CA GLN A 9 -1.84 -11.23 -9.05
C GLN A 9 -0.72 -10.20 -8.81
N TYR A 10 -0.80 -9.01 -9.41
CA TYR A 10 0.20 -7.96 -9.18
C TYR A 10 0.22 -7.51 -7.72
N ILE A 11 -0.95 -7.25 -7.13
CA ILE A 11 -1.02 -6.85 -5.72
C ILE A 11 -0.58 -8.00 -4.80
N SER A 12 -0.93 -9.26 -5.11
CA SER A 12 -0.40 -10.42 -4.36
C SER A 12 1.12 -10.44 -4.38
N LYS A 13 1.72 -10.23 -5.56
CA LYS A 13 3.17 -10.24 -5.74
C LYS A 13 3.84 -9.14 -4.93
N MET A 14 3.30 -7.91 -4.94
CA MET A 14 3.80 -6.80 -4.11
C MET A 14 3.75 -7.14 -2.61
N ILE A 15 2.68 -7.79 -2.14
CA ILE A 15 2.54 -8.19 -0.73
C ILE A 15 3.51 -9.32 -0.36
N GLU A 16 3.73 -10.27 -1.26
CA GLU A 16 4.67 -11.38 -1.07
C GLU A 16 6.13 -10.90 -1.04
N ASP A 17 6.50 -9.97 -1.92
CA ASP A 17 7.85 -9.40 -1.99
C ASP A 17 8.20 -8.61 -0.72
N SER A 18 7.20 -8.12 0.02
CA SER A 18 7.42 -7.48 1.32
C SER A 18 7.83 -8.45 2.46
N GLY A 19 7.74 -9.76 2.20
CA GLY A 19 8.02 -10.82 3.16
C GLY A 19 7.01 -10.89 4.31
N PRO A 20 7.23 -11.72 5.33
CA PRO A 20 6.31 -11.84 6.47
C PRO A 20 6.33 -10.61 7.38
N GLY A 21 5.25 -10.41 8.14
CA GLY A 21 5.13 -9.39 9.18
C GLY A 21 4.00 -8.38 8.94
N MET A 22 3.80 -7.48 9.90
CA MET A 22 2.70 -6.51 9.85
C MET A 22 2.92 -5.46 8.76
N LYS A 23 1.97 -5.34 7.83
CA LYS A 23 2.06 -4.44 6.68
C LYS A 23 0.96 -3.38 6.69
N VAL A 24 1.31 -2.23 6.12
CA VAL A 24 0.38 -1.18 5.72
C VAL A 24 0.40 -1.03 4.20
N LEU A 25 -0.77 -0.97 3.59
CA LEU A 25 -0.91 -0.66 2.17
C LEU A 25 -1.15 0.84 2.02
N LEU A 26 -0.16 1.54 1.49
CA LEU A 26 -0.18 2.97 1.26
C LEU A 26 -0.61 3.25 -0.18
N MET A 27 -1.75 3.93 -0.34
CA MET A 27 -2.44 4.11 -1.62
C MET A 27 -2.74 5.57 -1.91
N ASP A 28 -3.05 5.87 -3.16
CA ASP A 28 -3.69 7.11 -3.57
C ASP A 28 -5.21 6.92 -3.74
N LYS A 29 -5.90 7.98 -4.17
CA LYS A 29 -7.36 7.97 -4.36
C LYS A 29 -7.83 6.90 -5.36
N GLU A 30 -7.08 6.66 -6.43
CA GLU A 30 -7.50 5.76 -7.51
C GLU A 30 -7.16 4.30 -7.21
N THR A 31 -5.93 4.07 -6.76
CA THR A 31 -5.42 2.76 -6.33
C THR A 31 -6.22 2.18 -5.16
N THR A 32 -6.74 3.03 -4.26
CA THR A 32 -7.70 2.61 -3.23
C THR A 32 -8.95 1.97 -3.84
N GLY A 33 -9.50 2.56 -4.91
CA GLY A 33 -10.64 2.00 -5.63
C GLY A 33 -10.31 0.66 -6.30
N ILE A 34 -9.13 0.56 -6.92
CA ILE A 34 -8.65 -0.68 -7.55
C ILE A 34 -8.55 -1.81 -6.52
N VAL A 35 -7.92 -1.56 -5.36
CA VAL A 35 -7.75 -2.56 -4.31
C VAL A 35 -9.10 -3.00 -3.74
N SER A 36 -10.02 -2.07 -3.52
CA SER A 36 -11.37 -2.38 -3.04
C SER A 36 -12.20 -3.24 -4.00
N MET A 37 -11.88 -3.25 -5.30
CA MET A 37 -12.58 -4.08 -6.29
C MET A 37 -12.00 -5.50 -6.40
N VAL A 38 -10.72 -5.69 -6.06
CA VAL A 38 -10.00 -6.96 -6.29
C VAL A 38 -9.79 -7.78 -5.01
N TYR A 39 -9.90 -7.15 -3.84
CA TYR A 39 -9.80 -7.78 -2.54
C TYR A 39 -10.94 -7.40 -1.62
N THR A 40 -11.42 -8.40 -0.88
CA THR A 40 -12.17 -8.17 0.35
C THR A 40 -11.23 -7.87 1.52
N GLN A 41 -11.75 -7.22 2.55
CA GLN A 41 -10.98 -6.95 3.77
C GLN A 41 -10.43 -8.23 4.42
N SER A 42 -11.22 -9.31 4.43
CA SER A 42 -10.82 -10.60 5.00
C SER A 42 -9.65 -11.25 4.24
N GLU A 43 -9.67 -11.22 2.91
CA GLU A 43 -8.63 -11.83 2.08
C GLU A 43 -7.27 -11.14 2.25
N ILE A 44 -7.26 -9.81 2.36
CA ILE A 44 -6.00 -9.06 2.43
C ILE A 44 -5.44 -9.05 3.87
N LEU A 45 -6.30 -9.15 4.89
CA LEU A 45 -5.88 -9.40 6.28
C LEU A 45 -5.15 -10.75 6.42
N GLN A 46 -5.60 -11.79 5.72
CA GLN A 46 -4.91 -13.08 5.69
C GLN A 46 -3.50 -13.00 5.07
N LYS A 47 -3.21 -11.94 4.32
CA LYS A 47 -1.89 -11.64 3.74
C LYS A 47 -1.04 -10.69 4.60
N GLU A 48 -1.43 -10.52 5.86
CA GLU A 48 -0.75 -9.68 6.87
C GLU A 48 -0.78 -8.18 6.58
N VAL A 49 -1.71 -7.72 5.73
CA VAL A 49 -1.98 -6.30 5.50
C VAL A 49 -3.11 -5.87 6.42
N TYR A 50 -2.75 -5.16 7.49
CA TYR A 50 -3.68 -4.81 8.56
C TYR A 50 -4.20 -3.38 8.47
N LEU A 51 -3.42 -2.49 7.83
CA LEU A 51 -3.76 -1.09 7.70
C LEU A 51 -3.78 -0.66 6.24
N PHE A 52 -4.69 0.25 5.95
CA PHE A 52 -4.86 0.89 4.65
C PHE A 52 -4.79 2.37 4.88
N GLU A 53 -3.84 3.01 4.21
CA GLU A 53 -3.60 4.43 4.41
C GLU A 53 -3.53 5.13 3.08
N ARG A 54 -3.98 6.39 3.09
CA ARG A 54 -3.85 7.27 1.94
C ARG A 54 -2.59 8.10 2.05
N ILE A 55 -1.82 8.18 0.98
CA ILE A 55 -0.56 8.93 0.98
C ILE A 55 -0.77 10.43 1.23
N ASP A 56 -1.90 10.98 0.75
CA ASP A 56 -2.31 12.36 0.96
C ASP A 56 -2.94 12.63 2.35
N SER A 57 -3.13 11.59 3.16
CA SER A 57 -3.60 11.74 4.55
C SER A 57 -2.49 12.31 5.44
N GLN A 58 -2.75 13.47 6.05
CA GLN A 58 -1.79 14.14 6.92
C GLN A 58 -1.72 13.53 8.32
N ASN A 59 -2.82 12.96 8.82
CA ASN A 59 -2.97 12.49 10.21
C ASN A 59 -2.52 11.03 10.44
N ARG A 60 -1.60 10.51 9.62
CA ARG A 60 -1.06 9.15 9.80
C ARG A 60 -0.11 9.07 10.99
N GLU A 61 -0.34 8.12 11.86
CA GLU A 61 0.51 7.85 13.03
C GLU A 61 1.85 7.20 12.64
N ILE A 62 2.85 7.33 13.50
CA ILE A 62 4.16 6.71 13.33
C ILE A 62 4.08 5.27 13.84
N MET A 63 4.27 4.29 12.96
CA MET A 63 4.19 2.87 13.27
C MET A 63 5.42 2.15 12.75
N LYS A 64 6.54 2.28 13.48
CA LYS A 64 7.86 1.75 13.10
C LYS A 64 7.97 0.23 13.09
N HIS A 65 6.96 -0.51 13.55
CA HIS A 65 6.90 -1.96 13.44
C HIS A 65 6.28 -2.43 12.12
N LEU A 66 5.72 -1.51 11.32
CA LEU A 66 5.07 -1.84 10.05
C LEU A 66 6.01 -1.69 8.86
N LYS A 67 5.77 -2.55 7.87
CA LYS A 67 6.30 -2.43 6.51
C LYS A 67 5.26 -1.75 5.62
N ALA A 68 5.67 -0.73 4.88
CA ALA A 68 4.79 -0.02 3.96
C ALA A 68 4.93 -0.55 2.54
N ILE A 69 3.81 -0.92 1.94
CA ILE A 69 3.71 -1.25 0.52
C ILE A 69 3.04 -0.06 -0.16
N CYS A 70 3.78 0.64 -1.02
CA CYS A 70 3.30 1.80 -1.75
C CYS A 70 2.71 1.35 -3.09
N PHE A 71 1.38 1.37 -3.20
CA PHE A 71 0.69 1.14 -4.46
C PHE A 71 0.10 2.46 -4.93
N LEU A 72 0.83 3.18 -5.79
CA LEU A 72 0.54 4.55 -6.17
C LEU A 72 0.64 4.72 -7.68
N ARG A 73 -0.14 5.64 -8.25
CA ARG A 73 0.09 6.12 -9.60
C ARG A 73 1.36 6.99 -9.66
N PRO A 74 2.16 6.93 -10.73
CA PRO A 74 3.34 7.77 -10.90
C PRO A 74 2.96 9.20 -11.35
N THR A 75 2.11 9.88 -10.58
CA THR A 75 1.77 11.29 -10.80
C THR A 75 2.74 12.19 -10.05
N LYS A 76 2.88 13.44 -10.50
CA LYS A 76 3.72 14.43 -9.81
C LYS A 76 3.34 14.59 -8.34
N GLU A 77 2.04 14.67 -8.05
CA GLU A 77 1.51 14.82 -6.70
C GLU A 77 1.88 13.62 -5.81
N ASN A 78 1.70 12.39 -6.29
CA ASN A 78 2.06 11.19 -5.53
C ASN A 78 3.56 11.09 -5.26
N VAL A 79 4.39 11.48 -6.24
CA VAL A 79 5.84 11.55 -6.06
C VAL A 79 6.21 12.59 -5.01
N ASP A 80 5.59 13.77 -5.03
CA ASP A 80 5.81 14.81 -4.02
C ASP A 80 5.41 14.32 -2.61
N TYR A 81 4.27 13.64 -2.47
CA TYR A 81 3.87 13.04 -1.19
C TYR A 81 4.82 11.94 -0.74
N LEU A 82 5.31 11.10 -1.65
CA LEU A 82 6.27 10.04 -1.35
C LEU A 82 7.63 10.61 -0.91
N ILE A 83 8.09 11.70 -1.55
CA ILE A 83 9.31 12.41 -1.12
C ILE A 83 9.13 12.94 0.32
N GLN A 84 7.98 13.54 0.62
CA GLN A 84 7.70 14.03 1.98
C GLN A 84 7.66 12.90 3.00
N GLU A 85 7.04 11.78 2.64
CA GLU A 85 6.99 10.56 3.45
C GLU A 85 8.40 10.02 3.74
N LEU A 86 9.25 9.88 2.72
CA LEU A 86 10.60 9.34 2.87
C LEU A 86 11.56 10.28 3.62
N ARG A 87 11.31 11.60 3.61
CA ARG A 87 12.07 12.56 4.43
C ARG A 87 11.81 12.39 5.93
N ARG A 88 10.60 11.97 6.31
CA ARG A 88 10.18 11.73 7.69
C ARG A 88 9.41 10.41 7.77
N PRO A 89 10.10 9.27 7.63
CA PRO A 89 9.45 7.98 7.44
C PRO A 89 8.59 7.64 8.66
N LYS A 90 7.32 7.31 8.44
CA LYS A 90 6.39 6.85 9.48
C LYS A 90 6.50 5.34 9.73
N TYR A 91 6.99 4.59 8.76
CA TYR A 91 7.13 3.13 8.80
C TYR A 91 8.63 2.72 8.84
N SER A 92 8.89 1.41 8.98
CA SER A 92 10.28 0.89 9.03
C SER A 92 10.94 0.80 7.66
N ILE A 93 10.22 0.20 6.71
CA ILE A 93 10.68 -0.17 5.38
C ILE A 93 9.56 0.18 4.40
N TYR A 94 9.95 0.65 3.21
CA TYR A 94 9.05 1.01 2.12
C TYR A 94 9.35 0.13 0.90
N PHE A 95 8.31 -0.51 0.38
CA PHE A 95 8.30 -1.21 -0.90
C PHE A 95 7.57 -0.31 -1.89
N ILE A 96 8.29 0.24 -2.87
CA ILE A 96 7.80 1.23 -3.84
C ILE A 96 7.75 0.58 -5.22
#